data_AF-A0A831XVL7-F1
#
_entry.id   AF-A0A831XVL7-F1
#
_cell.length_a   1.000
_cell.length_b   1.000
_cell.length_c   1.000
_cell.angle_alpha   90.00
_cell.angle_beta   90.00
_cell.angle_gamma   90.00
#
_symmetry.space_group_name_H-M   'P 1'
#
loop_
_entity.id
_entity.type
_entity.pdbx_description
1 polymer ?
#
loop_
_entity_poly.entity_id
_entity_poly.type
_entity_poly.pdbx_seq_one_letter_code
_entity_poly.pdbx_strand_id
1 'polypeptide(L)'
;MTVGGKYCTVTLFALLLLMTGCDRQTRYTLLTTFFTGVPPYEEYYADEKETPSREGDSPVKEPEASRYSHAFLAEGKCDICHTLPQDKLPPPSERSYPTDPDAQKRLLSAPLRISEEKLCLECHTGKSARQAIRNRLVLHSPVAQGNCTGCHRVHNSAHKALLGRDPAQLCTTCHEPDKAVLPSACFTTPPGYDKKEVHCLVCHNPHMGINKSLLTRDHAEMKSVIVKRSISDEK
;
A
#
# COMPACT_ATOMS: atom_id res chain seq x y z
N MET A 1 10.23 -59.61 -11.69
CA MET A 1 10.22 -58.44 -10.80
C MET A 1 9.93 -57.20 -11.63
N THR A 2 8.67 -56.76 -11.75
CA THR A 2 8.29 -55.44 -12.31
C THR A 2 6.79 -55.19 -12.10
N VAL A 3 6.39 -54.82 -10.87
CA VAL A 3 5.02 -54.33 -10.58
C VAL A 3 5.16 -53.01 -9.81
N GLY A 4 5.68 -51.97 -10.46
CA GLY A 4 5.95 -50.68 -9.80
C GLY A 4 5.77 -49.44 -10.70
N GLY A 5 5.22 -49.59 -11.91
CA GLY A 5 5.15 -48.50 -12.90
C GLY A 5 3.76 -47.93 -13.19
N LYS A 6 2.67 -48.66 -12.88
CA LYS A 6 1.31 -48.27 -13.30
C LYS A 6 0.54 -47.44 -12.26
N TYR A 7 0.87 -47.57 -10.99
CA TYR A 7 0.16 -46.86 -9.92
C TYR A 7 0.69 -45.43 -9.67
N CYS A 8 1.95 -45.16 -10.02
CA CYS A 8 2.59 -43.86 -9.80
C CYS A 8 2.12 -42.81 -10.83
N THR A 9 1.85 -43.22 -12.07
CA THR A 9 1.37 -42.31 -13.12
C THR A 9 -0.11 -41.95 -12.96
N VAL A 10 -0.93 -42.88 -12.46
CA VAL A 10 -2.36 -42.64 -12.20
C VAL A 10 -2.58 -41.69 -11.02
N THR A 11 -1.77 -41.79 -9.95
CA THR A 11 -1.85 -40.87 -8.80
C THR A 11 -1.34 -39.47 -9.14
N LEU A 12 -0.30 -39.34 -9.98
CA LEU A 12 0.17 -38.04 -10.45
C LEU A 12 -0.83 -37.33 -11.38
N PHE A 13 -1.55 -38.07 -12.24
CA PHE A 13 -2.57 -37.49 -13.11
C PHE A 13 -3.82 -37.04 -12.32
N ALA A 14 -4.21 -37.77 -11.27
CA ALA A 14 -5.31 -37.40 -10.38
C ALA A 14 -5.00 -36.12 -9.56
N LEU A 15 -3.75 -35.94 -9.12
CA LEU A 15 -3.29 -34.74 -8.43
C LEU A 15 -3.24 -33.51 -9.35
N LEU A 16 -2.93 -33.70 -10.64
CA LEU A 16 -2.93 -32.63 -11.66
C LEU A 16 -4.34 -32.19 -12.06
N LEU A 17 -5.32 -33.10 -12.05
CA LEU A 17 -6.74 -32.77 -12.31
C LEU A 17 -7.39 -31.99 -11.15
N LEU A 18 -6.95 -32.21 -9.90
CA LEU A 18 -7.41 -31.43 -8.74
C LEU A 18 -6.94 -29.96 -8.76
N MET A 19 -5.89 -29.64 -9.53
CA MET A 19 -5.33 -28.29 -9.62
C MET A 19 -5.88 -27.47 -10.78
N THR A 20 -6.72 -28.04 -11.65
CA THR A 20 -7.14 -27.39 -12.90
C THR A 20 -8.64 -27.14 -13.04
N GLY A 21 -9.47 -27.54 -12.07
CA GLY A 21 -10.88 -27.17 -12.09
C GLY A 21 -11.52 -27.26 -10.73
N CYS A 22 -11.88 -26.12 -10.15
CA CYS A 22 -12.97 -26.04 -9.17
C CYS A 22 -13.42 -24.58 -9.04
N ASP A 23 -14.71 -24.40 -9.30
CA ASP A 23 -15.53 -23.24 -8.99
C ASP A 23 -15.23 -22.65 -7.60
N ARG A 24 -15.42 -21.33 -7.47
CA ARG A 24 -15.01 -20.55 -6.28
C ARG A 24 -15.67 -21.08 -5.01
N GLN A 25 -16.92 -21.55 -5.14
CA GLN A 25 -17.70 -22.18 -4.07
C GLN A 25 -17.01 -23.46 -3.54
N THR A 26 -16.54 -24.33 -4.44
CA THR A 26 -15.92 -25.61 -4.06
C THR A 26 -14.59 -25.40 -3.33
N ARG A 27 -13.82 -24.37 -3.70
CA ARG A 27 -12.58 -24.01 -3.00
C ARG A 27 -12.86 -23.51 -1.58
N TYR A 28 -13.90 -22.70 -1.41
CA TYR A 28 -14.30 -22.22 -0.10
C TYR A 28 -14.73 -23.36 0.81
N THR A 29 -15.63 -24.24 0.34
CA THR A 29 -16.13 -25.38 1.14
C THR A 29 -15.00 -26.32 1.58
N LEU A 30 -14.05 -26.62 0.69
CA LEU A 30 -12.88 -27.44 1.00
C LEU A 30 -11.97 -26.80 2.05
N LEU A 31 -11.76 -25.48 1.97
CA LEU A 31 -10.96 -24.77 2.97
C LEU A 31 -11.68 -24.76 4.32
N THR A 32 -12.99 -24.52 4.34
CA THR A 32 -13.76 -24.48 5.59
C THR A 32 -13.93 -25.83 6.28
N THR A 33 -13.81 -26.95 5.55
CA THR A 33 -13.81 -28.28 6.17
C THR A 33 -12.60 -28.55 7.06
N PHE A 34 -11.45 -27.92 6.79
CA PHE A 34 -10.22 -28.13 7.58
C PHE A 34 -9.94 -27.01 8.57
N PHE A 35 -10.44 -25.79 8.32
CA PHE A 35 -10.25 -24.65 9.21
C PHE A 35 -11.54 -24.38 10.00
N THR A 36 -11.55 -24.77 11.27
CA THR A 36 -12.64 -24.43 12.18
C THR A 36 -12.56 -22.92 12.51
N GLY A 37 -13.69 -22.21 12.36
CA GLY A 37 -13.77 -20.76 12.59
C GLY A 37 -13.79 -19.89 11.33
N VAL A 38 -13.97 -20.47 10.13
CA VAL A 38 -14.24 -19.67 8.91
C VAL A 38 -15.72 -19.26 8.91
N PRO A 39 -16.05 -17.95 8.88
CA PRO A 39 -17.42 -17.43 8.89
C PRO A 39 -18.16 -17.81 7.60
N PRO A 40 -19.48 -18.10 7.62
CA PRO A 40 -20.24 -18.62 6.48
C PRO A 40 -20.06 -17.80 5.19
N TYR A 41 -20.14 -18.47 4.03
CA TYR A 41 -19.78 -17.90 2.72
C TYR A 41 -20.55 -16.62 2.39
N GLU A 42 -21.84 -16.58 2.75
CA GLU A 42 -22.71 -15.43 2.53
C GLU A 42 -22.26 -14.20 3.33
N GLU A 43 -21.63 -14.36 4.50
CA GLU A 43 -21.15 -13.26 5.34
C GLU A 43 -19.88 -12.60 4.77
N TYR A 44 -19.06 -13.36 4.04
CA TYR A 44 -17.79 -12.88 3.48
C TYR A 44 -17.96 -12.17 2.11
N TYR A 45 -19.08 -12.38 1.40
CA TYR A 45 -19.32 -11.82 0.05
C TYR A 45 -20.65 -11.06 -0.10
N ALA A 46 -21.33 -10.71 0.99
CA ALA A 46 -22.59 -9.96 0.93
C ALA A 46 -22.47 -8.53 0.34
N ASP A 47 -21.27 -7.96 0.23
CA ASP A 47 -21.09 -6.54 -0.09
C ASP A 47 -21.09 -6.17 -1.59
N GLU A 48 -21.35 -7.11 -2.52
CA GLU A 48 -21.50 -6.77 -3.94
C GLU A 48 -22.94 -6.45 -4.38
N LYS A 49 -23.89 -6.29 -3.45
CA LYS A 49 -25.23 -5.78 -3.78
C LYS A 49 -25.63 -4.57 -2.94
N GLU A 50 -25.59 -3.42 -3.62
CA GLU A 50 -26.35 -2.19 -3.34
C GLU A 50 -26.30 -1.66 -1.90
N THR A 51 -25.32 -0.79 -1.65
CA THR A 51 -25.40 0.12 -0.49
C THR A 51 -26.41 1.25 -0.80
N PRO A 52 -27.44 1.45 0.04
CA PRO A 52 -28.26 2.65 -0.05
C PRO A 52 -27.45 3.84 0.47
N SER A 53 -27.45 4.90 -0.31
CA SER A 53 -26.91 6.22 0.04
C SER A 53 -27.47 6.68 1.39
N ARG A 54 -26.65 6.66 2.45
CA ARG A 54 -26.95 7.44 3.66
C ARG A 54 -26.71 8.90 3.34
N GLU A 55 -27.80 9.63 3.14
CA GLU A 55 -27.85 11.08 3.22
C GLU A 55 -27.37 11.51 4.62
N GLY A 56 -26.25 12.23 4.65
CA GLY A 56 -25.64 12.65 5.91
C GLY A 56 -24.19 13.16 5.81
N ASP A 57 -23.53 13.06 4.66
CA ASP A 57 -22.27 13.76 4.46
C ASP A 57 -22.56 15.25 4.24
N SER A 58 -22.25 16.04 5.26
CA SER A 58 -21.95 17.46 5.10
C SER A 58 -20.96 17.63 3.94
N PRO A 59 -21.06 18.68 3.13
CA PRO A 59 -20.20 18.85 1.97
C PRO A 59 -18.75 18.90 2.45
N VAL A 60 -18.01 17.81 2.22
CA VAL A 60 -16.55 17.82 2.29
C VAL A 60 -16.15 18.81 1.21
N LYS A 61 -15.78 20.02 1.64
CA LYS A 61 -15.16 21.05 0.80
C LYS A 61 -14.14 20.36 -0.11
N GLU A 62 -14.31 20.51 -1.42
CA GLU A 62 -13.38 19.97 -2.42
C GLU A 62 -11.93 20.18 -1.96
N PRO A 63 -11.07 19.15 -1.99
CA PRO A 63 -9.72 19.34 -1.50
C PRO A 63 -8.97 20.25 -2.46
N GLU A 64 -8.30 21.23 -1.86
CA GLU A 64 -7.33 22.13 -2.46
C GLU A 64 -6.48 21.40 -3.52
N ALA A 65 -6.29 22.03 -4.69
CA ALA A 65 -5.50 21.52 -5.81
C ALA A 65 -4.27 20.71 -5.35
N SER A 66 -4.10 19.51 -5.90
CA SER A 66 -3.07 18.55 -5.50
C SER A 66 -1.68 19.22 -5.41
N ARG A 67 -1.21 19.40 -4.16
CA ARG A 67 0.02 20.15 -3.85
C ARG A 67 1.30 19.40 -4.18
N TYR A 68 1.23 18.08 -4.24
CA TYR A 68 2.37 17.21 -4.48
C TYR A 68 2.06 16.27 -5.64
N SER A 69 3.02 16.15 -6.56
CA SER A 69 2.97 15.21 -7.68
C SER A 69 4.27 14.45 -7.77
N HIS A 70 4.21 13.21 -8.27
CA HIS A 70 5.43 12.48 -8.62
C HIS A 70 6.06 13.13 -9.86
N ALA A 71 7.39 13.30 -9.89
CA ALA A 71 8.09 14.03 -10.96
C ALA A 71 7.77 13.50 -12.37
N PHE A 72 7.75 12.18 -12.54
CA PHE A 72 7.38 11.53 -13.81
C PHE A 72 5.98 11.88 -14.30
N LEU A 73 5.02 12.13 -13.40
CA LEU A 73 3.68 12.58 -13.81
C LEU A 73 3.74 14.01 -14.36
N ALA A 74 4.42 14.91 -13.65
CA ALA A 74 4.59 16.30 -14.08
C ALA A 74 5.32 16.39 -15.43
N GLU A 75 6.19 15.42 -15.72
CA GLU A 75 6.91 15.29 -16.99
C GLU A 75 6.14 14.51 -18.08
N GLY A 76 4.92 14.01 -17.80
CA GLY A 76 4.13 13.25 -18.79
C GLY A 76 4.68 11.86 -19.14
N LYS A 77 5.60 11.32 -18.34
CA LYS A 77 6.28 10.02 -18.55
C LYS A 77 5.47 8.85 -18.00
N CYS A 78 4.28 8.64 -18.56
CA CYS A 78 3.32 7.65 -18.06
C CYS A 78 3.74 6.20 -18.34
N ASP A 79 4.54 5.95 -19.38
CA ASP A 79 5.00 4.63 -19.81
C ASP A 79 6.09 4.02 -18.92
N ILE A 80 6.68 4.81 -18.02
CA ILE A 80 7.55 4.30 -16.94
C ILE A 80 6.77 3.38 -16.00
N CYS A 81 5.47 3.59 -15.84
CA CYS A 81 4.63 2.83 -14.92
C CYS A 81 3.59 1.99 -15.64
N HIS A 82 3.00 2.51 -16.71
CA HIS A 82 1.88 1.90 -17.40
C HIS A 82 2.28 1.29 -18.74
N THR A 83 1.62 0.21 -19.12
CA THR A 83 1.64 -0.29 -20.50
C THR A 83 0.68 0.55 -21.32
N LEU A 84 1.22 1.47 -22.11
CA LEU A 84 0.44 2.31 -23.00
C LEU A 84 0.60 1.86 -24.47
N PRO A 85 -0.46 1.92 -25.29
CA PRO A 85 -0.35 1.73 -26.73
C PRO A 85 0.56 2.82 -27.33
N GLN A 86 1.83 2.49 -27.58
CA GLN A 86 2.85 3.43 -28.06
C GLN A 86 2.53 3.95 -29.47
N ASP A 87 1.74 3.21 -30.24
CA ASP A 87 1.27 3.56 -31.58
C ASP A 87 0.27 4.73 -31.60
N LYS A 88 -0.30 5.10 -30.44
CA LYS A 88 -1.28 6.18 -30.32
C LYS A 88 -0.82 7.35 -29.46
N LEU A 89 0.41 7.29 -28.94
CA LEU A 89 0.96 8.34 -28.09
C LEU A 89 1.85 9.29 -28.91
N PRO A 90 1.72 10.61 -28.70
CA PRO A 90 2.71 11.55 -29.23
C PRO A 90 4.10 11.23 -28.65
N PRO A 91 5.21 11.68 -29.27
CA PRO A 91 6.54 11.47 -28.73
C PRO A 91 6.65 12.01 -27.29
N PRO A 92 7.49 11.43 -26.40
CA PRO A 92 7.56 11.81 -25.00
C PRO A 92 7.75 13.32 -24.75
N SER A 93 8.43 14.03 -25.66
CA SER A 93 8.63 15.49 -25.61
C SER A 93 7.35 16.31 -25.81
N GLU A 94 6.31 15.71 -26.38
CA GLU A 94 5.01 16.33 -26.67
C GLU A 94 3.89 15.78 -25.76
N ARG A 95 4.21 14.81 -24.89
CA ARG A 95 3.28 14.29 -23.89
C ARG A 95 3.19 15.29 -22.73
N SER A 96 2.11 16.03 -22.68
CA SER A 96 1.72 16.78 -21.48
C SER A 96 0.74 15.96 -20.65
N TYR A 97 0.77 16.13 -19.33
CA TYR A 97 -0.29 15.60 -18.48
C TYR A 97 -1.60 16.31 -18.85
N PRO A 98 -2.67 15.59 -19.27
CA PRO A 98 -3.89 16.25 -19.69
C PRO A 98 -4.47 17.03 -18.52
N THR A 99 -4.88 18.28 -18.74
CA THR A 99 -5.59 19.08 -17.74
C THR A 99 -7.08 18.71 -17.67
N ASP A 100 -7.60 18.07 -18.72
CA ASP A 100 -8.97 17.55 -18.79
C ASP A 100 -9.13 16.29 -17.91
N PRO A 101 -10.04 16.30 -16.90
CA PRO A 101 -10.31 15.16 -16.04
C PRO A 101 -10.76 13.90 -16.77
N ASP A 102 -11.49 14.02 -17.89
CA ASP A 102 -11.95 12.85 -18.66
C ASP A 102 -10.79 12.18 -19.40
N ALA A 103 -9.89 12.96 -20.00
CA ALA A 103 -8.64 12.47 -20.56
C ALA A 103 -7.74 11.83 -19.49
N GLN A 104 -7.64 12.43 -18.29
CA GLN A 104 -6.93 11.81 -17.16
C GLN A 104 -7.56 10.46 -16.80
N LYS A 105 -8.88 10.40 -16.62
CA LYS A 105 -9.60 9.16 -16.27
C LYS A 105 -9.39 8.03 -17.29
N ARG A 106 -9.37 8.36 -18.58
CA ARG A 106 -9.08 7.41 -19.66
C ARG A 106 -7.63 6.88 -19.60
N LEU A 107 -6.65 7.75 -19.30
CA LEU A 107 -5.24 7.35 -19.14
C LEU A 107 -4.97 6.58 -17.84
N LEU A 108 -5.67 6.92 -16.76
CA LEU A 108 -5.55 6.30 -15.43
C LEU A 108 -6.04 4.84 -15.38
N SER A 109 -6.70 4.37 -16.45
CA SER A 109 -7.17 2.99 -16.59
C SER A 109 -6.13 2.05 -17.19
N ALA A 110 -4.96 2.56 -17.58
CA ALA A 110 -3.91 1.76 -18.19
C ALA A 110 -3.32 0.76 -17.18
N PRO A 111 -3.08 -0.51 -17.57
CA PRO A 111 -2.48 -1.49 -16.67
C PRO A 111 -1.03 -1.11 -16.35
N LEU A 112 -0.56 -1.46 -15.15
CA LEU A 112 0.85 -1.34 -14.81
C LEU A 112 1.70 -2.27 -15.69
N ARG A 113 2.93 -1.87 -16.01
CA ARG A 113 3.85 -2.67 -16.84
C ARG A 113 4.32 -3.96 -16.18
N ILE A 114 4.36 -3.97 -14.85
CA ILE A 114 4.73 -5.09 -13.98
C ILE A 114 3.95 -4.98 -12.66
N SER A 115 4.12 -5.95 -11.75
CA SER A 115 3.49 -5.88 -10.43
C SER A 115 3.89 -4.60 -9.68
N GLU A 116 2.96 -4.07 -8.89
CA GLU A 116 3.13 -2.82 -8.13
C GLU A 116 4.41 -2.84 -7.29
N GLU A 117 4.61 -3.89 -6.49
CA GLU A 117 5.81 -4.07 -5.68
C GLU A 117 7.08 -3.90 -6.51
N LYS A 118 7.18 -4.66 -7.61
CA LYS A 118 8.37 -4.67 -8.44
C LYS A 118 8.57 -3.31 -9.10
N LEU A 119 7.49 -2.68 -9.56
CA LEU A 119 7.51 -1.35 -10.18
C LEU A 119 8.08 -0.31 -9.22
N CYS A 120 7.56 -0.23 -8.01
CA CYS A 120 8.03 0.73 -7.01
C CYS A 120 9.49 0.47 -6.62
N LEU A 121 9.86 -0.81 -6.45
CA LEU A 121 11.19 -1.21 -5.99
C LEU A 121 12.30 -1.09 -7.05
N GLU A 122 11.98 -0.92 -8.33
CA GLU A 122 13.00 -0.61 -9.35
C GLU A 122 13.74 0.70 -9.06
N CYS A 123 13.06 1.67 -8.42
CA CYS A 123 13.68 2.92 -7.96
C CYS A 123 13.79 3.01 -6.43
N HIS A 124 12.75 2.63 -5.69
CA HIS A 124 12.75 2.65 -4.22
C HIS A 124 13.38 1.39 -3.61
N THR A 125 14.55 1.00 -4.11
CA THR A 125 15.27 -0.23 -3.73
C THR A 125 15.50 -0.37 -2.22
N GLY A 126 15.61 0.77 -1.51
CA GLY A 126 15.75 0.85 -0.06
C GLY A 126 14.53 0.38 0.74
N LYS A 127 13.38 0.14 0.11
CA LYS A 127 12.13 -0.30 0.75
C LYS A 127 11.83 -1.79 0.53
N SER A 128 12.78 -2.53 -0.03
CA SER A 128 12.59 -3.95 -0.36
C SER A 128 12.76 -4.86 0.87
N ALA A 129 12.09 -6.02 0.85
CA ALA A 129 12.34 -7.11 1.82
C ALA A 129 13.82 -7.50 1.85
N ARG A 130 14.49 -7.49 0.70
CA ARG A 130 15.92 -7.76 0.60
C ARG A 130 16.76 -6.74 1.39
N GLN A 131 16.39 -5.46 1.38
CA GLN A 131 17.05 -4.43 2.17
C GLN A 131 16.77 -4.62 3.66
N ALA A 132 15.52 -4.92 4.04
CA ALA A 132 15.16 -5.18 5.42
C ALA A 132 15.97 -6.36 6.01
N ILE A 133 16.05 -7.48 5.28
CA ILE A 133 16.84 -8.66 5.69
C ILE A 133 18.33 -8.31 5.87
N ARG A 134 18.92 -7.60 4.89
CA ARG A 134 20.35 -7.21 4.96
C ARG A 134 20.65 -6.39 6.21
N ASN A 135 19.73 -5.53 6.61
CA ASN A 135 19.91 -4.65 7.77
C ASN A 135 19.31 -5.20 9.06
N ARG A 136 18.78 -6.44 9.06
CA ARG A 136 18.08 -7.07 10.20
C ARG A 136 16.91 -6.22 10.72
N LEU A 137 16.11 -5.70 9.80
CA LEU A 137 14.94 -4.87 10.07
C LEU A 137 13.65 -5.65 9.85
N VAL A 138 12.60 -5.21 10.54
CA VAL A 138 11.22 -5.65 10.40
C VAL A 138 10.51 -4.74 9.41
N LEU A 139 9.93 -5.31 8.35
CA LEU A 139 9.04 -4.59 7.44
C LEU A 139 7.66 -4.38 8.07
N HIS A 140 7.06 -3.24 7.78
CA HIS A 140 5.64 -3.01 7.98
C HIS A 140 4.83 -3.89 7.01
N SER A 141 3.70 -4.42 7.48
CA SER A 141 2.92 -5.44 6.75
C SER A 141 2.51 -5.02 5.33
N PRO A 142 1.99 -3.80 5.09
CA PRO A 142 1.66 -3.36 3.72
C PRO A 142 2.87 -3.34 2.78
N VAL A 143 4.05 -2.98 3.28
CA VAL A 143 5.29 -2.99 2.48
C VAL A 143 5.73 -4.41 2.18
N ALA A 144 5.65 -5.31 3.17
CA ALA A 144 5.96 -6.73 2.98
C ALA A 144 5.03 -7.42 1.97
N GLN A 145 3.81 -6.91 1.81
CA GLN A 145 2.83 -7.37 0.84
C GLN A 145 2.95 -6.68 -0.52
N GLY A 146 3.85 -5.70 -0.66
CA GLY A 146 4.00 -4.94 -1.89
C GLY A 146 2.88 -3.94 -2.18
N ASN A 147 2.03 -3.65 -1.19
CA ASN A 147 0.90 -2.72 -1.29
C ASN A 147 1.35 -1.29 -0.96
N CYS A 148 1.96 -0.63 -1.93
CA CYS A 148 2.47 0.74 -1.82
C CYS A 148 1.33 1.77 -1.92
N THR A 149 0.34 1.49 -2.77
CA THR A 149 -0.80 2.36 -3.09
C THR A 149 -1.89 2.35 -2.02
N GLY A 150 -1.85 1.39 -1.08
CA GLY A 150 -2.65 1.42 0.14
C GLY A 150 -2.40 2.68 0.97
N CYS A 151 -1.17 3.21 0.93
CA CYS A 151 -0.78 4.45 1.61
C CYS A 151 -0.54 5.62 0.64
N HIS A 152 0.00 5.35 -0.56
CA HIS A 152 0.43 6.40 -1.50
C HIS A 152 -0.51 6.59 -2.69
N ARG A 153 -0.73 7.84 -3.10
CA ARG A 153 -1.37 8.27 -4.35
C ARG A 153 -0.30 8.68 -5.33
N VAL A 154 0.21 7.69 -6.08
CA VAL A 154 1.43 7.78 -6.90
C VAL A 154 1.41 8.83 -8.01
N HIS A 155 0.23 9.32 -8.38
CA HIS A 155 0.10 10.41 -9.34
C HIS A 155 0.27 11.76 -8.64
N ASN A 156 -0.70 12.10 -7.79
CA ASN A 156 -0.72 13.35 -7.07
C ASN A 156 -1.48 13.19 -5.75
N SER A 157 -1.19 14.09 -4.81
CA SER A 157 -1.88 14.18 -3.52
C SER A 157 -1.83 15.60 -2.97
N ALA A 158 -2.82 15.95 -2.15
CA ALA A 158 -2.77 17.12 -1.30
C ALA A 158 -1.76 16.97 -0.13
N HIS A 159 -1.35 15.74 0.20
CA HIS A 159 -0.48 15.43 1.33
C HIS A 159 0.96 15.13 0.91
N LYS A 160 1.91 15.55 1.76
CA LYS A 160 3.35 15.35 1.56
C LYS A 160 3.67 13.86 1.37
N ALA A 161 4.73 13.57 0.62
CA ALA A 161 5.14 12.21 0.27
C ALA A 161 4.05 11.40 -0.45
N LEU A 162 3.12 12.11 -1.12
CA LEU A 162 2.03 11.51 -1.87
C LEU A 162 1.11 10.62 -1.03
N LEU A 163 0.93 10.91 0.26
CA LEU A 163 0.04 10.10 1.09
C LEU A 163 -1.42 10.28 0.64
N GLY A 164 -2.23 9.22 0.69
CA GLY A 164 -3.63 9.32 0.28
C GLY A 164 -4.52 10.12 1.24
N ARG A 165 -4.07 10.32 2.47
CA ARG A 165 -4.76 11.05 3.54
C ARG A 165 -3.72 11.69 4.47
N ASP A 166 -4.19 12.49 5.41
CA ASP A 166 -3.38 12.92 6.55
C ASP A 166 -2.82 11.68 7.29
N PRO A 167 -1.56 11.71 7.80
CA PRO A 167 -0.97 10.56 8.45
C PRO A 167 -1.79 9.94 9.58
N ALA A 168 -2.42 10.76 10.43
CA ALA A 168 -3.21 10.24 11.54
C ALA A 168 -4.41 9.44 11.02
N GLN A 169 -5.16 10.03 10.08
CA GLN A 169 -6.32 9.39 9.46
C GLN A 169 -5.94 8.14 8.66
N LEU A 170 -4.79 8.16 7.98
CA LEU A 170 -4.29 7.03 7.21
C LEU A 170 -3.93 5.86 8.12
N CYS A 171 -3.19 6.10 9.20
CA CYS A 171 -2.81 5.03 10.13
C CYS A 171 -4.04 4.40 10.79
N THR A 172 -5.05 5.20 11.13
CA THR A 172 -6.27 4.72 11.79
C THR A 172 -7.23 3.97 10.87
N THR A 173 -6.95 3.84 9.56
CA THR A 173 -7.75 2.95 8.70
C THR A 173 -7.52 1.47 9.02
N CYS A 174 -6.38 1.15 9.64
CA CYS A 174 -6.02 -0.22 10.02
C CYS A 174 -5.65 -0.35 11.50
N HIS A 175 -5.11 0.70 12.10
CA HIS A 175 -4.73 0.71 13.51
C HIS A 175 -5.81 1.42 14.32
N GLU A 176 -6.72 0.65 14.91
CA GLU A 176 -7.75 1.21 15.78
C GLU A 176 -7.13 1.84 17.05
N PRO A 177 -7.54 3.07 17.41
CA PRO A 177 -7.24 3.61 18.73
C PRO A 177 -7.83 2.65 19.77
N ASP A 178 -7.09 2.33 20.83
CA ASP A 178 -7.45 1.40 21.92
C ASP A 178 -7.12 -0.09 21.72
N LYS A 179 -6.50 -0.48 20.59
CA LYS A 179 -5.83 -1.80 20.46
C LYS A 179 -4.35 -1.70 20.82
N ALA A 180 -3.71 -2.86 21.09
CA ALA A 180 -2.31 -2.99 21.52
C ALA A 180 -1.25 -2.29 20.63
N VAL A 181 -1.64 -1.83 19.44
CA VAL A 181 -0.76 -1.14 18.47
C VAL A 181 -0.79 0.39 18.64
N LEU A 182 -1.81 0.96 19.31
CA LEU A 182 -1.95 2.39 19.60
C LEU A 182 -2.29 2.62 21.08
N PRO A 183 -1.29 2.56 21.99
CA PRO A 183 -1.52 2.92 23.39
C PRO A 183 -1.89 4.40 23.50
N SER A 184 -2.75 4.75 24.45
CA SER A 184 -3.30 6.10 24.67
C SER A 184 -2.25 7.21 24.79
N ALA A 185 -1.00 6.86 25.12
CA ALA A 185 0.16 7.74 25.14
C ALA A 185 0.49 8.38 23.76
N CYS A 186 0.04 7.78 22.66
CA CYS A 186 0.17 8.38 21.32
C CYS A 186 -0.69 9.63 21.11
N PHE A 187 -1.70 9.86 21.96
CA PHE A 187 -2.60 11.02 21.89
C PHE A 187 -2.20 12.15 22.85
N THR A 188 -1.19 11.92 23.69
CA THR A 188 -0.60 12.98 24.50
C THR A 188 0.58 13.58 23.77
N THR A 189 0.53 14.89 23.55
CA THR A 189 1.63 15.67 22.98
C THR A 189 2.86 15.54 23.89
N PRO A 190 3.99 15.00 23.41
CA PRO A 190 5.19 14.93 24.23
C PRO A 190 5.69 16.33 24.62
N PRO A 191 6.35 16.48 25.78
CA PRO A 191 6.94 17.76 26.17
C PRO A 191 7.85 18.31 25.06
N GLY A 192 7.65 19.57 24.67
CA GLY A 192 8.44 20.23 23.63
C GLY A 192 7.91 20.08 22.20
N TYR A 193 6.72 19.49 21.99
CA TYR A 193 6.06 19.43 20.69
C TYR A 193 4.76 20.23 20.68
N ASP A 194 4.41 20.86 19.55
CA ASP A 194 3.09 21.44 19.36
C ASP A 194 2.07 20.31 19.08
N LYS A 195 0.88 20.40 19.70
CA LYS A 195 -0.27 19.52 19.42
C LYS A 195 -0.56 19.35 17.94
N LYS A 196 -0.32 20.40 17.14
CA LYS A 196 -0.55 20.40 15.69
C LYS A 196 0.56 19.72 14.89
N GLU A 197 1.73 19.51 15.47
CA GLU A 197 2.90 18.92 14.82
C GLU A 197 3.08 17.43 15.16
N VAL A 198 2.44 16.94 16.22
CA VAL A 198 2.51 15.54 16.62
C VAL A 198 1.59 14.69 15.74
N HIS A 199 2.19 13.98 14.79
CA HIS A 199 1.53 12.92 14.03
C HIS A 199 2.34 11.62 14.09
N CYS A 200 1.74 10.49 13.71
CA CYS A 200 2.36 9.15 13.81
C CYS A 200 3.79 9.10 13.23
N LEU A 201 4.01 9.75 12.08
CA LEU A 201 5.29 9.76 11.38
C LEU A 201 6.42 10.58 12.05
N VAL A 202 6.14 11.31 13.14
CA VAL A 202 7.19 11.97 13.93
C VAL A 202 8.06 10.92 14.61
N CYS A 203 7.42 9.87 15.13
CA CYS A 203 8.08 8.82 15.88
C CYS A 203 8.16 7.50 15.11
N HIS A 204 7.23 7.23 14.19
CA HIS A 204 7.16 5.96 13.46
C HIS A 204 7.64 6.09 12.01
N ASN A 205 8.42 5.10 11.59
CA ASN A 205 8.80 4.85 10.22
C ASN A 205 7.78 3.87 9.60
N PRO A 206 7.00 4.27 8.59
CA PRO A 206 5.88 3.49 8.11
C PRO A 206 6.29 2.30 7.22
N HIS A 207 7.58 2.14 6.92
CA HIS A 207 8.06 1.07 6.05
C HIS A 207 8.86 0.01 6.80
N MET A 208 9.84 0.38 7.62
CA MET A 208 10.63 -0.59 8.37
C MET A 208 11.31 -0.03 9.63
N GLY A 209 11.72 -0.92 10.52
CA GLY A 209 12.47 -0.56 11.72
C GLY A 209 13.12 -1.75 12.41
N ILE A 210 13.86 -1.51 13.49
CA ILE A 210 14.60 -2.57 14.20
C ILE A 210 13.65 -3.60 14.86
N ASN A 211 12.44 -3.16 15.22
CA ASN A 211 11.40 -4.00 15.83
C ASN A 211 10.00 -3.60 15.31
N LYS A 212 8.98 -4.31 15.77
CA LYS A 212 7.58 -4.10 15.35
C LYS A 212 6.99 -2.73 15.72
N SER A 213 7.66 -1.94 16.58
CA SER A 213 7.25 -0.56 16.88
C SER A 213 7.73 0.44 15.83
N LEU A 214 8.65 0.04 14.93
CA LEU A 214 9.08 0.83 13.76
C LEU A 214 9.51 2.27 14.09
N LEU A 215 10.31 2.49 15.13
CA LEU A 215 10.62 3.86 15.57
C LEU A 215 11.70 4.52 14.69
N THR A 216 11.51 5.80 14.36
CA THR A 216 12.43 6.63 13.58
C THR A 216 13.77 6.85 14.30
N ARG A 217 13.76 6.90 15.64
CA ARG A 217 14.98 7.00 16.46
C ARG A 217 15.90 5.79 16.32
N ASP A 218 15.31 4.61 16.04
CA ASP A 218 16.03 3.35 15.93
C ASP A 218 16.43 3.09 14.47
N HIS A 219 15.61 3.53 13.52
CA HIS A 219 15.90 3.43 12.09
C HIS A 219 15.28 4.58 11.28
N ALA A 220 16.12 5.53 10.88
CA ALA A 220 15.72 6.64 10.02
C ALA A 220 15.93 6.30 8.53
N GLU A 221 14.85 5.98 7.82
CA GLU A 221 14.87 5.83 6.36
C GLU A 221 15.04 7.15 5.62
N MET A 222 14.39 8.20 6.13
CA MET A 222 14.51 9.54 5.58
C MET A 222 15.75 10.19 6.19
N LYS A 223 16.88 10.18 5.47
CA LYS A 223 17.98 11.09 5.78
C LYS A 223 17.43 12.53 5.65
N SER A 224 17.49 13.26 6.77
CA SER A 224 17.15 14.68 6.97
C SER A 224 15.68 15.13 6.78
N VAL A 225 14.87 14.95 7.83
CA VAL A 225 14.16 16.08 8.46
C VAL A 225 14.36 15.97 9.97
N ILE A 226 15.62 15.93 10.41
CA ILE A 226 15.92 16.33 11.77
C ILE A 226 15.67 17.84 11.76
N VAL A 227 14.53 18.26 12.31
CA VAL A 227 14.37 19.63 12.82
C VAL A 227 15.67 19.91 13.56
N LYS A 228 16.47 20.88 13.07
CA LYS A 228 17.65 21.36 13.80
C LYS A 228 17.22 21.51 15.25
N ARG A 229 17.69 20.62 16.12
CA ARG A 229 17.63 20.82 17.56
C ARG A 229 18.25 22.20 17.74
N SER A 230 17.46 23.17 18.15
CA SER A 230 17.94 24.42 18.70
C SER A 230 18.72 24.05 19.97
N ILE A 231 19.99 23.71 19.77
CA ILE A 231 21.00 23.91 20.80
C ILE A 231 21.24 25.42 20.75
N SER A 232 20.43 26.14 21.49
CA SER A 232 20.71 27.51 21.90
C SER A 232 20.64 27.52 23.42
N ASP A 233 21.83 27.69 23.99
CA ASP A 233 22.08 28.43 25.22
C ASP A 233 21.60 27.82 26.53
N GLU A 234 22.49 27.01 27.13
CA GLU A 234 22.68 27.06 28.57
C GLU A 234 24.17 27.35 28.81
N LYS A 235 24.41 28.58 29.28
CA LYS A 235 25.68 29.10 29.77
C LYS A 235 25.57 29.19 31.28
#